data_AF-A0A3L7WHS4-F1
#
_entry.id   AF-A0A3L7WHS4-F1
#
_cell.length_a   1.000
_cell.length_b   1.000
_cell.length_c   1.000
_cell.angle_alpha   90.00
_cell.angle_beta   90.00
_cell.angle_gamma   90.00
#
_symmetry.space_group_name_H-M   'P 1'
#
loop_
_entity.id
_entity.type
_entity.pdbx_description
1 polymer ?
#
loop_
_entity_poly.entity_id
_entity_poly.type
_entity_poly.pdbx_seq_one_letter_code
_entity_poly.pdbx_strand_id
1 'polypeptide(L)'
;MRIGLGDGFELIGIESAEELLLAPPCARDDADHATCTWWEDADRGVKAGVAPPKSASSRATAPAGGKSALAAFLGVEEEGGPAFNPFAPKEPTREEALRDAAAAPGQPPKLRLLTRQLPVSGPMGWVLVAKGEPVAYCQAGPLSAFPRAQRLRDRYPDLPDSPPPAIVTCISVIPAARGAALGSALVEGVLTRLGAAGFSAAEAYPEEPEVTPEPDATSAATRAFWERLGFSVAATGPDGRWPVMRRTLS
;
A
#
# COMPACT_ATOMS: atom_id res chain seq x y z
N MET A 1 -9.20 -6.56 -3.30
CA MET A 1 -8.93 -7.95 -2.85
C MET A 1 -9.56 -8.17 -1.47
N ARG A 2 -10.13 -9.34 -1.19
CA ARG A 2 -10.78 -9.64 0.10
C ARG A 2 -10.33 -10.99 0.66
N ILE A 3 -9.99 -11.04 1.94
CA ILE A 3 -9.53 -12.25 2.64
C ILE A 3 -10.34 -12.41 3.92
N GLY A 4 -11.16 -13.46 4.00
CA GLY A 4 -11.89 -13.79 5.22
C GLY A 4 -10.95 -14.36 6.29
N LEU A 5 -11.02 -13.82 7.51
CA LEU A 5 -10.27 -14.29 8.67
C LEU A 5 -11.12 -15.19 9.61
N GLY A 6 -12.39 -15.41 9.29
CA GLY A 6 -13.35 -16.11 10.14
C GLY A 6 -14.12 -15.19 11.08
N ASP A 7 -15.18 -15.67 11.72
CA ASP A 7 -15.94 -14.99 12.78
C ASP A 7 -16.40 -13.54 12.50
N GLY A 8 -16.64 -13.23 11.22
CA GLY A 8 -17.05 -11.90 10.77
C GLY A 8 -15.89 -10.90 10.60
N PHE A 9 -14.64 -11.37 10.59
CA PHE A 9 -13.46 -10.57 10.31
C PHE A 9 -13.00 -10.75 8.85
N GLU A 10 -12.64 -9.65 8.20
CA GLU A 10 -12.18 -9.62 6.82
C GLU A 10 -11.04 -8.61 6.63
N LEU A 11 -10.04 -8.96 5.83
CA LEU A 11 -9.07 -8.02 5.28
C LEU A 11 -9.49 -7.57 3.89
N ILE A 12 -9.58 -6.26 3.70
CA ILE A 12 -9.82 -5.63 2.41
C ILE A 12 -8.53 -4.95 1.95
N GLY A 13 -7.97 -5.44 0.85
CA GLY A 13 -6.85 -4.82 0.16
C GLY A 13 -7.35 -3.72 -0.77
N ILE A 14 -6.83 -2.51 -0.60
CA ILE A 14 -7.26 -1.29 -1.29
C ILE A 14 -6.81 -1.32 -2.76
N GLU A 15 -7.77 -1.44 -3.65
CA GLU A 15 -7.65 -1.46 -5.11
C GLU A 15 -8.42 -0.32 -5.78
N SER A 16 -9.33 0.34 -5.05
CA SER A 16 -10.16 1.43 -5.55
C SER A 16 -10.24 2.62 -4.59
N ALA A 17 -10.74 3.76 -5.08
CA ALA A 17 -11.01 4.93 -4.26
C ALA A 17 -12.08 4.67 -3.18
N GLU A 18 -13.06 3.81 -3.47
CA GLU A 18 -14.11 3.42 -2.52
C GLU A 18 -13.53 2.61 -1.36
N GLU A 19 -12.62 1.68 -1.65
CA GLU A 19 -11.93 0.90 -0.63
C GLU A 19 -10.95 1.76 0.17
N LEU A 20 -10.34 2.78 -0.45
CA LEU A 20 -9.50 3.75 0.26
C LEU A 20 -10.30 4.53 1.32
N LEU A 21 -11.57 4.83 1.07
CA LEU A 21 -12.44 5.51 2.04
C LEU A 21 -12.80 4.64 3.26
N LEU A 22 -12.54 3.34 3.20
CA LEU A 22 -12.66 2.46 4.37
C LEU A 22 -11.50 2.59 5.34
N ALA A 23 -10.37 3.19 4.93
CA ALA A 23 -9.23 3.36 5.82
C ALA A 23 -9.61 4.32 6.97
N PRO A 24 -9.53 3.89 8.25
CA PRO A 24 -9.75 4.80 9.37
C PRO A 24 -8.75 5.96 9.35
N PRO A 25 -9.08 7.07 10.03
CA PRO A 25 -8.17 8.19 10.24
C PRO A 25 -6.79 7.72 10.77
N CYS A 26 -5.79 8.58 10.56
CA CYS A 26 -4.49 8.35 11.17
C CYS A 26 -4.60 8.36 12.69
N ALA A 27 -3.65 7.71 13.36
CA ALA A 27 -3.49 7.89 14.81
C ALA A 27 -3.20 9.35 15.16
N ARG A 28 -2.58 10.10 14.25
CA ARG A 28 -2.35 11.54 14.42
C ARG A 28 -3.55 12.34 13.92
N ASP A 29 -4.02 13.27 14.75
CA ASP A 29 -5.14 14.17 14.43
C ASP A 29 -4.87 15.10 13.24
N ASP A 30 -3.60 15.37 12.92
CA ASP A 30 -3.18 16.22 11.81
C ASP A 30 -2.95 15.46 10.49
N ALA A 31 -3.27 14.16 10.45
CA ALA A 31 -2.98 13.30 9.30
C ALA A 31 -4.17 12.43 8.90
N ASP A 32 -4.26 12.14 7.60
CA ASP A 32 -5.28 11.28 7.02
C ASP A 32 -4.61 10.24 6.11
N HIS A 33 -4.90 8.95 6.33
CA HIS A 33 -4.37 7.88 5.49
C HIS A 33 -4.76 8.04 4.03
N ALA A 34 -5.95 8.57 3.74
CA ALA A 34 -6.45 8.74 2.38
C ALA A 34 -5.67 9.81 1.58
N THR A 35 -5.01 10.75 2.26
CA THR A 35 -4.24 11.83 1.61
C THR A 35 -2.73 11.79 1.92
N CYS A 36 -2.29 10.95 2.86
CA CYS A 36 -0.90 10.92 3.31
C CYS A 36 0.05 10.33 2.26
N THR A 37 0.89 11.18 1.68
CA THR A 37 1.94 10.83 0.71
C THR A 37 3.32 10.74 1.35
N TRP A 38 3.41 10.76 2.69
CA TRP A 38 4.68 10.82 3.42
C TRP A 38 5.70 9.76 2.97
N TRP A 39 5.28 8.53 2.69
CA TRP A 39 6.22 7.47 2.29
C TRP A 39 6.53 7.47 0.79
N GLU A 40 5.79 8.22 -0.02
CA GLU A 40 5.88 8.23 -1.49
C GLU A 40 7.02 9.08 -2.01
N ASP A 41 7.36 10.13 -1.27
CA ASP A 41 8.39 11.08 -1.64
C ASP A 41 9.45 11.08 -0.55
N ALA A 42 10.70 10.90 -0.96
CA ALA A 42 11.82 10.80 -0.05
C ALA A 42 12.09 12.13 0.70
N ASP A 43 11.75 13.26 0.10
CA ASP A 43 12.04 14.63 0.55
C ASP A 43 10.79 15.42 0.94
N ARG A 44 9.72 15.35 0.15
CA ARG A 44 8.59 16.30 0.19
C ARG A 44 7.22 15.71 0.51
N GLY A 45 7.16 14.44 0.96
CA GLY A 45 5.89 13.78 1.26
C GLY A 45 5.13 14.50 2.39
N VAL A 46 3.80 14.55 2.30
CA VAL A 46 2.94 15.31 3.23
C VAL A 46 2.12 14.34 4.10
N LYS A 47 2.02 14.66 5.40
CA LYS A 47 1.10 13.98 6.33
C LYS A 47 -0.27 14.67 6.42
N ALA A 48 -0.32 15.98 6.16
CA ALA A 48 -1.51 16.83 6.30
C ALA A 48 -2.66 16.50 5.34
N GLY A 49 -3.89 16.72 5.82
CA GLY A 49 -5.13 16.59 5.06
C GLY A 49 -5.73 17.93 4.65
N VAL A 50 -5.93 18.12 3.34
CA VAL A 50 -7.11 18.84 2.83
C VAL A 50 -7.80 17.85 1.90
N ALA A 51 -8.95 17.32 2.33
CA ALA A 51 -9.81 16.60 1.42
C ALA A 51 -10.22 17.54 0.28
N PRO A 52 -10.09 17.17 -1.00
CA PRO A 52 -10.62 17.99 -2.07
C PRO A 52 -12.15 18.06 -1.95
N PRO A 53 -12.78 19.22 -2.21
CA PRO A 53 -14.23 19.32 -2.26
C PRO A 53 -14.79 18.41 -3.36
N LYS A 54 -15.91 17.74 -3.08
CA LYS A 54 -16.70 17.03 -4.08
C LYS A 54 -17.30 18.02 -5.09
N SER A 55 -16.93 17.90 -6.37
CA SER A 55 -17.69 18.22 -7.60
C SER A 55 -16.68 18.47 -8.75
N ALA A 56 -16.97 18.32 -10.04
CA ALA A 56 -18.12 17.86 -10.80
C ALA A 56 -17.58 17.20 -12.09
N SER A 57 -18.37 16.29 -12.64
CA SER A 57 -18.24 15.77 -14.00
C SER A 57 -18.01 16.88 -15.04
N SER A 58 -16.98 16.74 -15.88
CA SER A 58 -17.06 17.16 -17.28
C SER A 58 -16.32 16.18 -18.19
N ARG A 59 -17.10 15.62 -19.13
CA ARG A 59 -16.68 14.71 -20.18
C ARG A 59 -16.05 15.52 -21.31
N ALA A 60 -14.89 15.10 -21.81
CA ALA A 60 -14.37 15.53 -23.11
C ALA A 60 -14.21 14.29 -24.01
N THR A 61 -14.95 14.26 -25.11
CA THR A 61 -14.85 13.27 -26.19
C THR A 61 -13.65 13.57 -27.08
N ALA A 62 -12.85 12.55 -27.38
CA ALA A 62 -11.85 12.60 -28.45
C ALA A 62 -12.54 12.43 -29.83
N PRO A 63 -12.07 13.09 -30.91
CA PRO A 63 -12.54 12.78 -32.25
C PRO A 63 -11.97 11.43 -32.71
N ALA A 64 -12.84 10.59 -33.26
CA ALA A 64 -12.46 9.38 -33.96
C ALA A 64 -12.07 9.73 -35.40
N GLY A 65 -10.88 9.30 -35.84
CA GLY A 65 -10.51 9.41 -37.25
C GLY A 65 -9.05 9.09 -37.50
N GLY A 66 -8.75 7.81 -37.75
CA GLY A 66 -7.37 7.42 -38.13
C GLY A 66 -7.22 6.09 -38.85
N LYS A 67 -8.24 5.22 -38.89
CA LYS A 67 -8.11 3.89 -39.50
C LYS A 67 -8.65 3.80 -40.94
N SER A 68 -9.49 4.75 -41.36
CA SER A 68 -10.16 4.71 -42.68
C SER A 68 -9.25 5.17 -43.84
N ALA A 69 -8.30 6.08 -43.59
CA ALA A 69 -7.45 6.63 -44.66
C ALA A 69 -6.39 5.65 -45.20
N LEU A 70 -5.97 4.67 -44.39
CA LEU A 70 -4.91 3.73 -44.76
C LEU A 70 -5.44 2.53 -45.58
N ALA A 71 -6.65 2.05 -45.25
CA ALA A 71 -7.26 0.91 -45.93
C ALA A 71 -7.69 1.24 -47.38
N ALA A 72 -8.10 2.49 -47.64
CA ALA A 72 -8.44 2.95 -48.97
C ALA A 72 -7.22 3.05 -49.93
N PHE A 73 -5.99 3.10 -49.39
CA PHE A 73 -4.77 3.22 -50.20
C PHE A 73 -4.19 1.87 -50.61
N LEU A 74 -4.46 0.80 -49.85
CA LEU A 74 -3.74 -0.48 -50.00
C LEU A 74 -4.54 -1.58 -50.71
N GLY A 75 -5.85 -1.41 -50.94
CA GLY A 75 -6.63 -2.31 -51.79
C GLY A 75 -6.57 -3.79 -51.38
N VAL A 76 -6.37 -4.09 -50.10
CA VAL A 76 -6.21 -5.47 -49.63
C VAL A 76 -7.56 -5.99 -49.11
N GLU A 77 -8.13 -6.95 -49.81
CA GLU A 77 -9.12 -7.87 -49.23
C GLU A 77 -8.34 -8.95 -48.46
N GLU A 78 -8.37 -8.92 -47.12
CA GLU A 78 -7.74 -9.96 -46.29
C GLU A 78 -8.78 -10.96 -45.78
N GLU A 79 -8.89 -12.10 -46.47
CA GLU A 79 -9.28 -13.36 -45.84
C GLU A 79 -8.02 -14.04 -45.28
N GLY A 80 -7.79 -13.87 -43.98
CA GLY A 80 -6.72 -14.56 -43.25
C GLY A 80 -6.87 -14.31 -41.76
N GLY A 81 -7.13 -15.37 -40.98
CA GLY A 81 -7.18 -15.26 -39.52
C GLY A 81 -5.89 -14.67 -38.95
N PRO A 82 -5.95 -13.89 -37.85
CA PRO A 82 -4.80 -13.11 -37.40
C PRO A 82 -3.61 -14.01 -37.04
N ALA A 83 -2.47 -13.77 -37.69
CA ALA A 83 -1.21 -14.40 -37.34
C ALA A 83 -0.84 -14.07 -35.88
N PHE A 84 -0.33 -15.06 -35.13
CA PHE A 84 0.19 -14.85 -33.78
C PHE A 84 1.34 -13.83 -33.81
N ASN A 85 1.10 -12.64 -33.26
CA ASN A 85 2.10 -11.60 -33.14
C ASN A 85 2.56 -11.50 -31.67
N PRO A 86 3.78 -11.97 -31.33
CA PRO A 86 4.29 -11.91 -29.95
C PRO A 86 4.59 -10.49 -29.47
N PHE A 87 4.53 -9.49 -30.35
CA PHE A 87 4.68 -8.07 -30.03
C PHE A 87 3.34 -7.31 -30.08
N ALA A 88 2.22 -7.98 -30.36
CA ALA A 88 0.92 -7.35 -30.25
C ALA A 88 0.70 -6.91 -28.80
N PRO A 89 0.13 -5.71 -28.56
CA PRO A 89 -0.23 -5.29 -27.22
C PRO A 89 -1.12 -6.36 -26.58
N LYS A 90 -0.64 -6.96 -25.49
CA LYS A 90 -1.46 -7.88 -24.71
C LYS A 90 -2.55 -7.05 -24.03
N GLU A 91 -3.76 -7.60 -23.95
CA GLU A 91 -4.78 -7.01 -23.09
C GLU A 91 -4.25 -6.94 -21.65
N PRO A 92 -4.43 -5.80 -20.96
CA PRO A 92 -3.97 -5.65 -19.60
C PRO A 92 -4.68 -6.67 -18.71
N THR A 93 -3.93 -7.25 -17.78
CA THR A 93 -4.52 -8.01 -16.67
C THR A 93 -5.44 -7.12 -15.84
N ARG A 94 -6.31 -7.74 -15.02
CA ARG A 94 -7.17 -7.00 -14.08
C ARG A 94 -6.35 -6.06 -13.19
N GLU A 95 -5.23 -6.55 -12.67
CA GLU A 95 -4.34 -5.83 -11.77
C GLU A 95 -3.67 -4.64 -12.46
N GLU A 96 -3.25 -4.82 -13.72
CA GLU A 96 -2.69 -3.72 -14.54
C GLU A 96 -3.75 -2.66 -14.83
N ALA A 97 -4.98 -3.08 -15.20
CA ALA A 97 -6.09 -2.16 -15.45
C ALA A 97 -6.47 -1.35 -14.20
N LEU A 98 -6.49 -1.98 -13.02
CA LEU A 98 -6.77 -1.30 -11.74
C LEU A 98 -5.67 -0.31 -11.37
N ARG A 99 -4.40 -0.70 -11.52
CA ARG A 99 -3.25 0.19 -11.32
C ARG A 99 -3.34 1.41 -12.24
N ASP A 100 -3.65 1.20 -13.51
CA ASP A 100 -3.72 2.28 -14.50
C ASP A 100 -4.91 3.20 -14.22
N ALA A 101 -6.06 2.64 -13.83
CA ALA A 101 -7.23 3.39 -13.38
C ALA A 101 -6.92 4.25 -12.14
N ALA A 102 -6.18 3.71 -11.18
CA ALA A 102 -5.72 4.43 -9.98
C ALA A 102 -4.70 5.54 -10.27
N ALA A 103 -3.95 5.42 -11.38
CA ALA A 103 -3.02 6.45 -11.84
C ALA A 103 -3.69 7.53 -12.71
N ALA A 104 -4.97 7.37 -13.05
CA ALA A 104 -5.69 8.31 -13.90
C ALA A 104 -5.83 9.70 -13.22
N PRO A 105 -5.89 10.79 -14.00
CA PRO A 105 -6.14 12.13 -13.48
C PRO A 105 -7.41 12.19 -12.62
N GLY A 106 -7.35 12.91 -11.50
CA GLY A 106 -8.46 13.07 -10.56
C GLY A 106 -8.56 11.98 -9.49
N GLN A 107 -7.75 10.92 -9.55
CA GLN A 107 -7.65 9.94 -8.47
C GLN A 107 -6.85 10.47 -7.28
N PRO A 108 -7.14 9.99 -6.05
CA PRO A 108 -6.33 10.31 -4.88
C PRO A 108 -4.86 9.88 -5.10
N PRO A 109 -3.86 10.75 -4.84
CA PRO A 109 -2.45 10.40 -4.98
C PRO A 109 -2.07 9.12 -4.22
N LYS A 110 -2.67 8.95 -3.03
CA LYS A 110 -2.50 7.77 -2.21
C LYS A 110 -2.91 6.48 -2.91
N LEU A 111 -4.01 6.50 -3.66
CA LEU A 111 -4.49 5.31 -4.36
C LEU A 111 -3.47 4.83 -5.38
N ARG A 112 -2.83 5.76 -6.10
CA ARG A 112 -1.74 5.43 -7.02
C ARG A 112 -0.57 4.77 -6.30
N LEU A 113 -0.20 5.20 -5.10
CA LEU A 113 0.80 4.48 -4.30
C LEU A 113 0.30 3.06 -4.02
N LEU A 114 -0.84 2.91 -3.36
CA LEU A 114 -1.29 1.62 -2.81
C LEU A 114 -1.52 0.56 -3.89
N THR A 115 -1.75 0.98 -5.13
CA THR A 115 -2.02 0.11 -6.27
C THR A 115 -0.83 -0.14 -7.21
N ARG A 116 0.28 0.61 -7.08
CA ARG A 116 1.42 0.52 -8.03
C ARG A 116 2.08 -0.85 -8.11
N GLN A 117 1.89 -1.67 -7.09
CA GLN A 117 2.43 -3.03 -6.98
C GLN A 117 1.37 -4.12 -7.20
N LEU A 118 0.13 -3.77 -7.60
CA LEU A 118 -0.95 -4.75 -7.81
C LEU A 118 -0.54 -5.93 -8.70
N PRO A 119 0.10 -5.73 -9.87
CA PRO A 119 0.46 -6.84 -10.75
C PRO A 119 1.57 -7.74 -10.21
N VAL A 120 2.30 -7.30 -9.19
CA VAL A 120 3.52 -7.96 -8.70
C VAL A 120 3.32 -8.58 -7.32
N SER A 121 2.93 -7.77 -6.34
CA SER A 121 2.78 -8.21 -4.94
C SER A 121 1.38 -7.98 -4.36
N GLY A 122 0.49 -7.30 -5.11
CA GLY A 122 -0.86 -6.99 -4.69
C GLY A 122 -1.02 -5.59 -4.07
N PRO A 123 -2.15 -5.32 -3.39
CA PRO A 123 -2.40 -4.02 -2.78
C PRO A 123 -1.47 -3.80 -1.59
N MET A 124 -1.02 -2.56 -1.41
CA MET A 124 -0.13 -2.18 -0.31
C MET A 124 -0.84 -1.52 0.87
N GLY A 125 -2.16 -1.31 0.77
CA GLY A 125 -2.99 -0.80 1.84
C GLY A 125 -4.07 -1.82 2.18
N TRP A 126 -4.26 -2.05 3.47
CA TRP A 126 -5.13 -3.10 4.00
C TRP A 126 -6.00 -2.54 5.12
N VAL A 127 -7.28 -2.84 5.06
CA VAL A 127 -8.26 -2.47 6.09
C VAL A 127 -8.78 -3.75 6.73
N LEU A 128 -8.77 -3.81 8.06
CA LEU A 128 -9.49 -4.83 8.81
C LEU A 128 -10.93 -4.36 9.01
N VAL A 129 -11.87 -5.16 8.52
CA VAL A 129 -13.30 -5.01 8.76
C VAL A 129 -13.72 -6.05 9.79
N ALA A 130 -14.27 -5.60 10.92
CA ALA A 130 -14.79 -6.44 11.99
C ALA A 130 -16.31 -6.31 12.03
N LYS A 131 -17.02 -7.41 11.76
CA LYS A 131 -18.49 -7.48 11.76
C LYS A 131 -19.16 -6.41 10.89
N GLY A 132 -18.53 -6.10 9.74
CA GLY A 132 -19.00 -5.11 8.78
C GLY A 132 -18.48 -3.68 9.02
N GLU A 133 -17.73 -3.42 10.08
CA GLU A 133 -17.18 -2.10 10.38
C GLU A 133 -15.66 -2.04 10.15
N PRO A 134 -15.13 -1.03 9.42
CA PRO A 134 -13.69 -0.84 9.28
C PRO A 134 -13.09 -0.34 10.60
N VAL A 135 -12.16 -1.11 11.17
CA VAL A 135 -11.63 -0.87 12.53
C VAL A 135 -10.13 -0.58 12.56
N ALA A 136 -9.37 -1.00 11.55
CA ALA A 136 -7.93 -0.81 11.52
C ALA A 136 -7.38 -0.72 10.09
N TYR A 137 -6.24 -0.03 9.94
CA TYR A 137 -5.51 0.13 8.68
C TYR A 137 -4.06 -0.31 8.83
N CYS A 138 -3.51 -0.95 7.80
CA CYS A 138 -2.09 -1.28 7.65
C CYS A 138 -1.62 -0.93 6.24
N GLN A 139 -0.47 -0.26 6.15
CA GLN A 139 0.26 -0.08 4.90
C GLN A 139 1.54 -0.91 4.91
N ALA A 140 1.66 -1.84 3.97
CA ALA A 140 2.85 -2.65 3.80
C ALA A 140 3.09 -3.01 2.33
N GLY A 141 4.36 -3.08 1.91
CA GLY A 141 4.73 -3.40 0.54
C GLY A 141 6.24 -3.52 0.35
N PRO A 142 6.74 -3.78 -0.87
CA PRO A 142 8.18 -3.91 -1.10
C PRO A 142 8.93 -2.62 -0.73
N LEU A 143 10.17 -2.73 -0.27
CA LEU A 143 11.02 -1.58 0.04
C LEU A 143 11.14 -0.58 -1.14
N SER A 144 11.17 -1.07 -2.38
CA SER A 144 11.18 -0.23 -3.59
C SER A 144 9.87 0.57 -3.80
N ALA A 145 8.78 0.19 -3.13
CA ALA A 145 7.57 1.00 -3.07
C ALA A 145 7.71 2.24 -2.14
N PHE A 146 8.72 2.16 -1.27
CA PHE A 146 9.10 3.01 -0.14
C PHE A 146 10.21 4.06 -0.32
N PRO A 147 10.24 5.07 -1.22
CA PRO A 147 11.45 5.90 -1.37
C PRO A 147 12.00 6.50 -0.07
N ARG A 148 11.11 6.97 0.84
CA ARG A 148 11.52 7.44 2.16
C ARG A 148 11.96 6.31 3.10
N ALA A 149 11.35 5.12 3.00
CA ALA A 149 11.76 3.94 3.76
C ALA A 149 13.13 3.42 3.30
N GLN A 150 13.43 3.45 2.00
CA GLN A 150 14.75 3.14 1.47
C GLN A 150 15.81 4.06 2.07
N ARG A 151 15.61 5.38 1.98
CA ARG A 151 16.56 6.34 2.59
C ARG A 151 16.72 6.16 4.09
N LEU A 152 15.65 5.79 4.79
CA LEU A 152 15.71 5.48 6.22
C LEU A 152 16.58 4.24 6.46
N ARG A 153 16.34 3.17 5.70
CA ARG A 153 17.07 1.89 5.78
C ARG A 153 18.56 2.05 5.44
N ASP A 154 18.90 2.88 4.47
CA ASP A 154 20.29 3.15 4.03
C ASP A 154 21.16 3.75 5.16
N ARG A 155 20.56 4.25 6.24
CA ARG A 155 21.29 4.74 7.44
C ARG A 155 21.73 3.61 8.38
N TYR A 156 21.34 2.37 8.12
CA TYR A 156 21.64 1.20 8.95
C TYR A 156 22.50 0.20 8.17
N PRO A 157 23.82 0.40 8.11
CA PRO A 157 24.72 -0.43 7.30
C PRO A 157 24.80 -1.90 7.78
N ASP A 158 24.44 -2.17 9.04
CA ASP A 158 24.48 -3.52 9.62
C ASP A 158 23.26 -4.37 9.24
N LEU A 159 22.25 -3.81 8.57
CA LEU A 159 21.09 -4.58 8.12
C LEU A 159 21.46 -5.51 6.97
N PRO A 160 20.92 -6.74 6.94
CA PRO A 160 21.18 -7.67 5.86
C PRO A 160 20.57 -7.18 4.55
N ASP A 161 21.37 -7.12 3.48
CA ASP A 161 20.91 -6.72 2.14
C ASP A 161 19.92 -7.69 1.50
N SER A 162 19.96 -8.96 1.91
CA SER A 162 19.12 -10.02 1.37
C SER A 162 18.58 -10.94 2.47
N PRO A 163 17.33 -11.44 2.35
CA PRO A 163 16.35 -11.03 1.34
C PRO A 163 15.83 -9.60 1.59
N PRO A 164 15.50 -8.85 0.51
CA PRO A 164 14.93 -7.52 0.67
C PRO A 164 13.58 -7.61 1.38
N PRO A 165 13.35 -6.79 2.41
CA PRO A 165 12.16 -6.87 3.22
C PRO A 165 10.94 -6.24 2.53
N ALA A 166 9.74 -6.74 2.86
CA ALA A 166 8.55 -5.90 2.83
C ALA A 166 8.62 -4.90 3.99
N ILE A 167 8.21 -3.66 3.78
CA ILE A 167 8.20 -2.63 4.82
C ILE A 167 6.77 -2.38 5.27
N VAL A 168 6.53 -2.44 6.57
CA VAL A 168 5.30 -1.96 7.20
C VAL A 168 5.51 -0.52 7.65
N THR A 169 4.75 0.40 7.06
CA THR A 169 5.00 1.85 7.18
C THR A 169 3.95 2.61 8.00
N CYS A 170 2.71 2.12 8.06
CA CYS A 170 1.62 2.76 8.79
C CYS A 170 0.69 1.70 9.37
N ILE A 171 0.29 1.87 10.62
CA ILE A 171 -0.74 1.11 11.30
C ILE A 171 -1.62 2.11 12.07
N SER A 172 -2.94 1.92 12.01
CA SER A 172 -3.86 2.54 12.95
C SER A 172 -4.98 1.60 13.36
N VAL A 173 -5.50 1.82 14.56
CA VAL A 173 -6.69 1.18 15.09
C VAL A 173 -7.57 2.28 15.67
N ILE A 174 -8.85 2.28 15.32
CA ILE A 174 -9.80 3.28 15.84
C ILE A 174 -9.83 3.21 17.38
N PRO A 175 -10.04 4.34 18.10
CA PRO A 175 -10.00 4.35 19.56
C PRO A 175 -10.91 3.29 20.22
N ALA A 176 -12.12 3.10 19.71
CA ALA A 176 -13.10 2.14 20.23
C ALA A 176 -12.66 0.67 20.09
N ALA A 177 -11.71 0.37 19.22
CA ALA A 177 -11.23 -0.99 18.91
C ALA A 177 -9.87 -1.30 19.56
N ARG A 178 -9.27 -0.35 20.30
CA ARG A 178 -7.96 -0.54 20.95
C ARG A 178 -8.07 -1.52 22.11
N GLY A 179 -6.97 -2.21 22.40
CA GLY A 179 -6.91 -3.24 23.46
C GLY A 179 -7.53 -4.59 23.08
N ALA A 180 -8.28 -4.68 21.98
CA ALA A 180 -8.93 -5.91 21.52
C ALA A 180 -8.05 -6.78 20.60
N ALA A 181 -6.74 -6.56 20.57
CA ALA A 181 -5.77 -7.24 19.68
C ALA A 181 -6.05 -7.15 18.16
N LEU A 182 -6.97 -6.29 17.73
CA LEU A 182 -7.36 -6.14 16.32
C LEU A 182 -6.23 -5.60 15.43
N GLY A 183 -5.37 -4.72 15.96
CA GLY A 183 -4.16 -4.29 15.25
C GLY A 183 -3.18 -5.45 15.02
N SER A 184 -3.05 -6.37 15.98
CA SER A 184 -2.22 -7.56 15.83
C SER A 184 -2.80 -8.52 14.79
N ALA A 185 -4.11 -8.76 14.81
CA ALA A 185 -4.80 -9.59 13.83
C ALA A 185 -4.64 -9.05 12.39
N LEU A 186 -4.80 -7.74 12.22
CA LEU A 186 -4.57 -7.06 10.93
C LEU A 186 -3.14 -7.30 10.44
N VAL A 187 -2.13 -7.03 11.27
CA VAL A 187 -0.73 -7.15 10.86
C VAL A 187 -0.36 -8.61 10.57
N GLU A 188 -0.76 -9.58 11.39
CA GLU A 188 -0.50 -11.01 11.10
C GLU A 188 -1.09 -11.45 9.77
N GLY A 189 -2.33 -11.04 9.45
CA GLY A 189 -2.95 -11.39 8.17
C GLY A 189 -2.24 -10.73 6.98
N VAL A 190 -1.79 -9.48 7.13
CA VAL A 190 -0.96 -8.80 6.12
C VAL A 190 0.39 -9.50 5.94
N LEU A 191 1.06 -9.91 7.03
CA LEU A 191 2.34 -10.62 6.96
C LEU A 191 2.20 -11.99 6.31
N THR A 192 1.14 -12.73 6.64
CA THR A 192 0.80 -14.01 6.00
C THR A 192 0.65 -13.82 4.49
N ARG A 193 -0.07 -12.76 4.08
CA ARG A 193 -0.25 -12.44 2.66
C ARG A 193 1.03 -11.97 1.97
N LEU A 194 1.93 -11.27 2.66
CA LEU A 194 3.24 -10.91 2.13
C LEU A 194 4.12 -12.15 1.94
N GLY A 195 4.12 -13.07 2.91
CA GLY A 195 4.78 -14.39 2.77
C GLY A 195 4.28 -15.14 1.54
N ALA A 196 2.96 -15.22 1.36
CA ALA A 196 2.35 -15.84 0.17
C ALA A 196 2.69 -15.14 -1.16
N ALA A 197 3.09 -13.86 -1.13
CA ALA A 197 3.59 -13.12 -2.30
C ALA A 197 5.11 -13.24 -2.50
N GLY A 198 5.80 -14.08 -1.72
CA GLY A 198 7.22 -14.37 -1.89
C GLY A 198 8.17 -13.49 -1.08
N PHE A 199 7.67 -12.63 -0.19
CA PHE A 199 8.54 -11.94 0.77
C PHE A 199 8.98 -12.92 1.86
N SER A 200 10.27 -12.93 2.16
CA SER A 200 10.87 -13.77 3.21
C SER A 200 11.23 -12.98 4.48
N ALA A 201 11.05 -11.67 4.46
CA ALA A 201 11.20 -10.83 5.64
C ALA A 201 10.27 -9.61 5.59
N ALA A 202 9.90 -9.13 6.77
CA ALA A 202 9.24 -7.85 6.97
C ALA A 202 10.05 -6.98 7.92
N GLU A 203 10.06 -5.67 7.67
CA GLU A 203 10.68 -4.67 8.54
C GLU A 203 9.69 -3.56 8.91
N ALA A 204 9.87 -3.00 10.10
CA ALA A 204 9.18 -1.82 10.59
C ALA A 204 10.17 -0.90 11.32
N TYR A 205 9.87 0.39 11.32
CA TYR A 205 10.75 1.43 11.87
C TYR A 205 9.99 2.27 12.89
N PRO A 206 9.64 1.70 14.06
CA PRO A 206 9.00 2.47 15.12
C PRO A 206 9.94 3.55 15.65
N GLU A 207 9.32 4.59 16.21
CA GLU A 207 10.01 5.51 17.09
C GLU A 207 9.90 4.96 18.51
N GLU A 208 11.01 4.88 19.23
CA GLU A 208 11.04 4.59 20.66
C GLU A 208 11.39 5.88 21.42
N PRO A 209 10.39 6.73 21.74
CA PRO A 209 10.65 7.95 22.48
C PRO A 209 11.07 7.62 23.93
N GLU A 210 11.87 8.52 24.52
CA GLU A 210 12.35 8.37 25.91
C GLU A 210 11.22 8.29 26.95
N VAL A 211 10.05 8.85 26.61
CA VAL A 211 8.83 8.79 27.40
C VAL A 211 7.81 7.98 26.61
N THR A 212 7.08 7.08 27.29
CA THR A 212 6.00 6.28 26.69
C THR A 212 5.13 7.18 25.79
N PRO A 213 5.04 6.88 24.48
CA PRO A 213 4.30 7.75 23.58
C PRO A 213 2.81 7.69 23.90
N GLU A 214 2.15 8.85 23.79
CA GLU A 214 0.69 8.89 23.71
C GLU A 214 0.24 7.96 22.57
N PRO A 215 -0.82 7.15 22.75
CA PRO A 215 -1.27 6.18 21.74
C PRO A 215 -1.51 6.78 20.34
N ASP A 216 -1.77 8.08 20.26
CA ASP A 216 -2.08 8.85 19.05
C ASP A 216 -0.86 9.58 18.46
N ALA A 217 0.31 9.48 19.08
CA ALA A 217 1.50 10.21 18.64
C ALA A 217 2.12 9.66 17.35
N THR A 218 1.95 8.37 17.05
CA THR A 218 2.64 7.69 15.95
C THR A 218 1.80 6.62 15.26
N SER A 219 1.99 6.49 13.95
CA SER A 219 1.40 5.41 13.13
C SER A 219 2.35 4.22 12.92
N ALA A 220 3.52 4.21 13.57
CA ALA A 220 4.49 3.11 13.43
C ALA A 220 4.35 2.01 14.49
N ALA A 221 3.37 2.14 15.40
CA ALA A 221 3.24 1.33 16.62
C ALA A 221 4.50 1.36 17.52
N THR A 222 4.43 0.75 18.70
CA THR A 222 5.56 0.69 19.65
C THR A 222 6.43 -0.53 19.40
N ARG A 223 7.68 -0.53 19.86
CA ARG A 223 8.54 -1.74 19.82
C ARG A 223 7.86 -2.96 20.43
N ALA A 224 7.23 -2.80 21.60
CA ALA A 224 6.53 -3.89 22.29
C ALA A 224 5.39 -4.50 21.46
N PHE A 225 4.73 -3.72 20.60
CA PHE A 225 3.74 -4.24 19.66
C PHE A 225 4.38 -5.18 18.63
N TRP A 226 5.50 -4.78 18.05
CA TRP A 226 6.23 -5.58 17.07
C TRP A 226 6.83 -6.86 17.67
N GLU A 227 7.39 -6.79 18.88
CA GLU A 227 7.92 -7.97 19.58
C GLU A 227 6.84 -9.04 19.82
N ARG A 228 5.61 -8.63 20.18
CA ARG A 228 4.48 -9.57 20.31
C ARG A 228 4.10 -10.26 18.99
N LEU A 229 4.40 -9.63 17.87
CA LEU A 229 4.21 -10.18 16.53
C LEU A 229 5.44 -10.94 16.03
N GLY A 230 6.38 -11.30 16.91
CA GLY A 230 7.55 -12.08 16.53
C GLY A 230 8.62 -11.32 15.75
N PHE A 231 8.60 -9.98 15.79
CA PHE A 231 9.73 -9.18 15.30
C PHE A 231 10.83 -9.11 16.37
N SER A 232 12.07 -9.04 15.92
CA SER A 232 13.24 -8.77 16.74
C SER A 232 13.92 -7.48 16.30
N VAL A 233 14.64 -6.83 17.21
CA VAL A 233 15.50 -5.69 16.85
C VAL A 233 16.65 -6.21 15.96
N ALA A 234 16.72 -5.73 14.73
CA ALA A 234 17.78 -6.06 13.77
C ALA A 234 18.91 -5.02 13.75
N ALA A 235 18.58 -3.76 14.01
CA ALA A 235 19.54 -2.69 14.17
C ALA A 235 18.97 -1.65 15.13
N THR A 236 19.86 -0.88 15.76
CA THR A 236 19.50 0.26 16.59
C THR A 236 20.18 1.50 16.01
N GLY A 237 19.43 2.60 15.85
CA GLY A 237 20.01 3.84 15.36
C GLY A 237 21.10 4.38 16.29
N PRO A 238 21.95 5.32 15.82
CA PRO A 238 23.08 5.84 16.60
C PRO A 238 22.70 6.33 18.01
N ASP A 239 21.49 6.86 18.15
CA ASP A 239 20.98 7.46 19.40
C ASP A 239 19.97 6.54 20.14
N GLY A 240 19.86 5.26 19.79
CA GLY A 240 18.95 4.31 20.48
C GLY A 240 17.47 4.43 20.13
N ARG A 241 17.02 5.62 19.70
CA ARG A 241 15.61 6.00 19.50
C ARG A 241 14.89 5.34 18.33
N TRP A 242 15.63 4.84 17.35
CA TRP A 242 15.07 4.32 16.10
C TRP A 242 15.51 2.87 15.89
N PRO A 243 14.88 1.90 16.57
CA PRO A 243 15.14 0.50 16.31
C PRO A 243 14.53 0.09 14.95
N VAL A 244 15.24 -0.79 14.25
CA VAL A 244 14.71 -1.49 13.09
C VAL A 244 14.19 -2.82 13.56
N MET A 245 12.87 -3.02 13.49
CA MET A 245 12.22 -4.28 13.83
C MET A 245 12.18 -5.15 12.59
N ARG A 246 12.65 -6.39 12.65
CA ARG A 246 12.62 -7.36 11.53
C ARG A 246 12.02 -8.69 11.96
N ARG A 247 11.21 -9.29 11.08
CA ARG A 247 10.67 -10.66 11.21
C ARG A 247 10.90 -11.43 9.93
N THR A 248 11.35 -12.67 10.04
CA THR A 248 11.38 -13.62 8.92
C THR A 248 9.97 -14.11 8.64
N LEU A 249 9.59 -14.17 7.37
CA LEU A 249 8.32 -14.70 6.91
C LEU A 249 8.54 -16.12 6.36
N SER A 250 7.59 -17.01 6.64
CA SER A 250 7.58 -18.43 6.24
C SER A 250 6.48 -18.71 5.25
#